data_AF-A0A3N5XJV8-F1
#
_entry.id   AF-A0A3N5XJV8-F1
#
_cell.length_a   1.000
_cell.length_b   1.000
_cell.length_c   1.000
_cell.angle_alpha   90.00
_cell.angle_beta   90.00
_cell.angle_gamma   90.00
#
_symmetry.space_group_name_H-M   'P 1'
#
loop_
_entity.id
_entity.type
_entity.pdbx_description
1 polymer ?
#
loop_
_entity_poly.entity_id
_entity_poly.type
_entity_poly.pdbx_seq_one_letter_code
_entity_poly.pdbx_strand_id
1 'polypeptide(L)'
;MNKIAALLITALFAVLSTTAYAQQPAAAKSQSSDPIVQQREAEAAAKKTYRAKVSVAKKERAAKMKPMVDASVKKDTAKGVDPLVAKRDAESKAKAATRADYDAKVKAAKAERDAKIAEIRKNAPATK
;
A
#
# COMPACT_ATOMS: atom_id res chain seq x y z
N MET A 1 40.50 -27.72 42.16
CA MET A 1 39.91 -28.47 41.03
C MET A 1 38.44 -28.13 40.95
N ASN A 2 37.99 -27.62 39.80
CA ASN A 2 36.65 -27.76 39.21
C ASN A 2 35.44 -27.29 40.07
N LYS A 3 34.58 -26.34 39.69
CA LYS A 3 34.10 -25.91 38.37
C LYS A 3 33.06 -24.78 38.61
N ILE A 4 33.02 -23.76 37.72
CA ILE A 4 31.83 -22.94 37.36
C ILE A 4 31.37 -21.95 38.46
N ALA A 5 31.62 -20.63 38.47
CA ALA A 5 31.79 -19.64 37.40
C ALA A 5 30.66 -19.67 36.35
N ALA A 6 29.53 -19.02 36.67
CA ALA A 6 28.63 -18.28 35.76
C ALA A 6 27.16 -18.42 36.18
N LEU A 7 26.68 -17.64 37.16
CA LEU A 7 25.24 -17.35 37.25
C LEU A 7 24.91 -16.15 38.17
N LEU A 8 25.56 -15.01 38.01
CA LEU A 8 25.33 -13.88 38.92
C LEU A 8 25.34 -12.50 38.23
N ILE A 9 24.88 -12.40 36.98
CA ILE A 9 24.66 -11.10 36.31
C ILE A 9 23.48 -11.19 35.32
N THR A 10 22.29 -11.53 35.82
CA THR A 10 21.05 -11.44 34.99
C THR A 10 19.83 -11.07 35.83
N ALA A 11 19.99 -10.15 36.78
CA ALA A 11 18.88 -9.69 37.62
C ALA A 11 18.74 -8.16 37.63
N LEU A 12 19.07 -7.47 36.52
CA LEU A 12 18.94 -6.00 36.43
C LEU A 12 18.45 -5.47 35.08
N PHE A 13 17.61 -6.23 34.37
CA PHE A 13 16.95 -5.75 33.14
C PHE A 13 15.48 -6.16 33.03
N ALA A 14 14.82 -6.43 34.17
CA ALA A 14 13.42 -6.88 34.21
C ALA A 14 12.43 -5.79 34.66
N VAL A 15 12.81 -4.51 34.62
CA VAL A 15 11.91 -3.40 34.97
C VAL A 15 12.17 -2.21 34.04
N LEU A 16 11.91 -2.35 32.75
CA LEU A 16 11.56 -1.22 31.86
C LEU A 16 11.19 -1.75 30.47
N SER A 17 10.03 -2.37 30.34
CA SER A 17 9.45 -2.65 29.02
C SER A 17 7.95 -2.56 29.12
N THR A 18 7.49 -1.32 28.89
CA THR A 18 6.26 -0.96 28.17
C THR A 18 5.09 -1.93 28.30
N THR A 19 4.02 -1.43 28.91
CA THR A 19 2.65 -1.91 28.81
C THR A 19 2.36 -2.42 27.39
N ALA A 20 2.51 -3.73 27.21
CA ALA A 20 1.95 -4.43 26.09
C ALA A 20 0.43 -4.33 26.27
N TYR A 21 -0.18 -3.33 25.64
CA TYR A 21 -1.59 -3.41 25.33
C TYR A 21 -1.73 -4.67 24.47
N ALA A 22 -2.19 -5.75 25.10
CA ALA A 22 -2.73 -6.88 24.40
C ALA A 22 -3.75 -6.29 23.42
N GLN A 23 -3.40 -6.27 22.13
CA GLN A 23 -4.36 -6.00 21.08
C GLN A 23 -5.35 -7.15 21.18
N GLN A 24 -6.42 -6.91 21.94
CA GLN A 24 -7.63 -7.72 21.90
C GLN A 24 -7.91 -7.92 20.41
N PRO A 25 -7.94 -9.16 19.91
CA PRO A 25 -8.26 -9.39 18.51
C PRO A 25 -9.59 -8.68 18.30
N ALA A 26 -9.60 -7.66 17.44
CA ALA A 26 -10.81 -6.95 17.10
C ALA A 26 -11.85 -8.02 16.81
N ALA A 27 -12.93 -8.07 17.60
CA ALA A 27 -13.95 -9.10 17.49
C ALA A 27 -14.23 -9.28 16.00
N ALA A 28 -13.96 -10.49 15.48
CA ALA A 28 -14.20 -10.79 14.08
C ALA A 28 -15.62 -10.32 13.81
N LYS A 29 -15.77 -9.31 12.95
CA LYS A 29 -17.09 -8.80 12.59
C LYS A 29 -17.90 -10.03 12.20
N SER A 30 -18.99 -10.27 12.91
CA SER A 30 -19.88 -11.39 12.63
C SER A 30 -20.18 -11.36 11.14
N GLN A 31 -19.56 -12.28 10.38
CA GLN A 31 -19.77 -12.37 8.95
C GLN A 31 -21.24 -12.75 8.79
N SER A 32 -21.99 -11.96 8.02
CA SER A 32 -23.40 -12.26 7.80
C SER A 32 -23.54 -13.69 7.27
N SER A 33 -24.52 -14.44 7.75
CA SER A 33 -24.85 -15.77 7.23
C SER A 33 -25.64 -15.70 5.92
N ASP A 34 -26.14 -14.52 5.54
CA ASP A 34 -26.80 -14.30 4.26
C ASP A 34 -25.77 -14.43 3.13
N PRO A 35 -25.93 -15.39 2.22
CA PRO A 35 -24.97 -15.63 1.14
C PRO A 35 -24.80 -14.44 0.19
N ILE A 36 -25.85 -13.64 -0.02
CA ILE A 36 -25.78 -12.44 -0.86
C ILE A 36 -24.92 -11.38 -0.18
N VAL A 37 -25.04 -11.25 1.15
CA VAL A 37 -24.20 -10.33 1.93
C VAL A 37 -22.74 -10.79 1.91
N GLN A 38 -22.48 -12.09 2.09
CA GLN A 38 -21.12 -12.65 1.97
C GLN A 38 -20.49 -12.37 0.60
N GLN A 39 -21.26 -12.52 -0.48
CA GLN A 39 -20.81 -12.20 -1.82
C GLN A 39 -20.43 -10.71 -1.97
N ARG A 40 -21.28 -9.81 -1.47
CA ARG A 40 -21.01 -8.36 -1.49
C ARG A 40 -19.78 -7.99 -0.68
N GLU A 41 -19.60 -8.59 0.49
CA GLU A 41 -18.42 -8.40 1.32
C GLU A 41 -17.14 -8.90 0.63
N ALA A 42 -17.19 -10.06 -0.02
CA ALA A 42 -16.08 -10.59 -0.80
C ALA A 42 -15.74 -9.69 -2.00
N GLU A 43 -16.74 -9.18 -2.73
CA GLU A 43 -16.52 -8.20 -3.79
C GLU A 43 -15.91 -6.90 -3.25
N ALA A 44 -16.38 -6.43 -2.08
CA ALA A 44 -15.86 -5.24 -1.43
C ALA A 44 -14.40 -5.43 -1.00
N ALA A 45 -14.04 -6.61 -0.49
CA ALA A 45 -12.66 -6.98 -0.17
C ALA A 45 -11.78 -6.96 -1.42
N ALA A 46 -12.20 -7.57 -2.53
CA ALA A 46 -11.48 -7.54 -3.80
C ALA A 46 -11.27 -6.10 -4.31
N LYS A 47 -12.31 -5.26 -4.23
CA LYS A 47 -12.23 -3.83 -4.56
C LYS A 47 -11.29 -3.06 -3.62
N LYS A 48 -11.24 -3.39 -2.33
CA LYS A 48 -10.33 -2.79 -1.35
C LYS A 48 -8.87 -3.14 -1.68
N THR A 49 -8.57 -4.41 -2.00
CA THR A 49 -7.24 -4.83 -2.43
C THR A 49 -6.80 -4.09 -3.69
N TYR A 50 -7.68 -3.95 -4.68
CA TYR A 50 -7.41 -3.14 -5.88
C TYR A 50 -7.02 -1.70 -5.53
N ARG A 51 -7.82 -1.02 -4.70
CA ARG A 51 -7.53 0.36 -4.28
C ARG A 51 -6.19 0.47 -3.56
N ALA A 52 -5.85 -0.50 -2.72
CA ALA A 52 -4.55 -0.55 -2.04
C ALA A 52 -3.39 -0.66 -3.05
N LYS A 53 -3.49 -1.55 -4.04
CA LYS A 53 -2.49 -1.69 -5.11
C LYS A 53 -2.33 -0.42 -5.94
N VAL A 54 -3.44 0.21 -6.33
CA VAL A 54 -3.41 1.49 -7.07
C VAL A 54 -2.77 2.61 -6.23
N SER A 55 -3.05 2.64 -4.92
CA SER A 55 -2.44 3.60 -4.00
C SER A 55 -0.91 3.42 -3.91
N VAL A 56 -0.44 2.18 -3.81
CA VAL A 56 1.00 1.86 -3.85
C VAL A 56 1.62 2.30 -5.17
N ALA A 57 1.01 1.95 -6.32
CA ALA A 57 1.50 2.38 -7.63
C ALA A 57 1.55 3.92 -7.76
N LYS A 58 0.60 4.64 -7.17
CA LYS A 58 0.62 6.12 -7.14
C LYS A 58 1.77 6.66 -6.29
N LYS A 59 2.04 6.05 -5.13
CA LYS A 59 3.17 6.43 -4.26
C LYS A 59 4.51 6.20 -4.95
N GLU A 60 4.69 5.03 -5.57
CA GLU A 60 5.88 4.72 -6.36
C GLU A 60 6.09 5.71 -7.51
N ARG A 61 5.01 6.05 -8.23
CA ARG A 61 5.06 7.06 -9.29
C ARG A 61 5.50 8.42 -8.75
N ALA A 62 4.92 8.86 -7.63
CA ALA A 62 5.29 10.13 -7.01
C ALA A 62 6.77 10.15 -6.56
N ALA A 63 7.26 9.04 -5.99
CA ALA A 63 8.66 8.89 -5.60
C ALA A 63 9.62 8.99 -6.80
N LYS A 64 9.22 8.48 -7.98
CA LYS A 64 9.99 8.64 -9.23
C LYS A 64 9.90 10.05 -9.82
N MET A 65 8.72 10.66 -9.77
CA MET A 65 8.49 11.99 -10.33
C MET A 65 9.21 13.09 -9.56
N LYS A 66 9.20 13.05 -8.22
CA LYS A 66 9.76 14.10 -7.36
C LYS A 66 11.21 14.49 -7.74
N PRO A 67 12.19 13.57 -7.80
CA PRO A 67 13.56 13.93 -8.15
C PRO A 67 13.69 14.48 -9.59
N MET A 68 12.88 13.98 -10.54
CA MET A 68 12.88 14.51 -11.91
C MET A 68 12.38 15.95 -11.97
N VAL A 69 11.33 16.26 -11.20
CA VAL A 69 10.76 17.60 -11.10
C VAL A 69 11.74 18.55 -10.43
N ASP A 70 12.27 18.17 -9.27
CA ASP A 70 13.22 18.99 -8.50
C ASP A 70 14.48 19.32 -9.33
N ALA A 71 15.02 18.33 -10.06
CA ALA A 71 16.18 18.52 -10.93
C ALA A 71 15.88 19.46 -12.11
N SER A 72 14.71 19.31 -12.74
CA SER A 72 14.32 20.14 -13.89
C SER A 72 14.02 21.58 -13.48
N VAL A 73 13.30 21.77 -12.37
CA VAL A 73 13.00 23.11 -11.82
C VAL A 73 14.29 23.83 -11.47
N LYS A 74 15.22 23.18 -10.76
CA LYS A 74 16.51 23.79 -10.41
C LYS A 74 17.28 24.23 -11.67
N LYS A 75 17.30 23.39 -12.72
CA LYS A 75 17.98 23.68 -13.98
C LYS A 75 17.33 24.82 -14.75
N ASP A 76 16.02 24.87 -14.82
CA ASP A 76 15.29 25.86 -15.64
C ASP A 76 15.17 27.21 -14.92
N THR A 77 15.00 27.23 -13.60
CA THR A 77 15.09 28.46 -12.81
C THR A 77 16.49 29.07 -12.88
N ALA A 78 17.56 28.26 -12.88
CA ALA A 78 18.92 28.77 -13.10
C ALA A 78 19.14 29.41 -14.48
N LYS A 79 18.25 29.15 -15.45
CA LYS A 79 18.24 29.78 -16.78
C LYS A 79 17.32 30.99 -16.86
N GLY A 80 16.73 31.43 -15.75
CA GLY A 80 15.80 32.55 -15.70
C GLY A 80 14.37 32.21 -16.11
N VAL A 81 14.01 30.93 -16.22
CA VAL A 81 12.61 30.52 -16.46
C VAL A 81 11.81 30.73 -15.18
N ASP A 82 10.59 31.25 -15.32
CA ASP A 82 9.64 31.41 -14.22
C ASP A 82 9.48 30.08 -13.44
N PRO A 83 9.62 30.08 -12.09
CA PRO A 83 9.58 28.85 -11.30
C PRO A 83 8.27 28.05 -11.41
N LEU A 84 7.13 28.71 -11.60
CA LEU A 84 5.83 28.04 -11.75
C LEU A 84 5.72 27.38 -13.12
N VAL A 85 6.19 28.06 -14.17
CA VAL A 85 6.26 27.49 -15.52
C VAL A 85 7.23 26.30 -15.55
N ALA A 86 8.42 26.46 -14.98
CA ALA A 86 9.41 25.38 -14.86
C ALA A 86 8.83 24.16 -14.12
N LYS A 87 8.13 24.38 -13.01
CA LYS A 87 7.47 23.31 -12.25
C LYS A 87 6.40 22.60 -13.06
N ARG A 88 5.49 23.34 -13.70
CA ARG A 88 4.42 22.76 -14.52
C ARG A 88 4.98 21.90 -15.65
N ASP A 89 5.98 22.41 -16.35
CA ASP A 89 6.57 21.70 -17.49
C ASP A 89 7.35 20.47 -17.04
N ALA A 90 8.07 20.57 -15.92
CA ALA A 90 8.76 19.45 -15.29
C ALA A 90 7.78 18.36 -14.81
N GLU A 91 6.67 18.74 -14.16
CA GLU A 91 5.61 17.82 -13.75
C GLU A 91 4.98 17.11 -14.96
N SER A 92 4.71 17.85 -16.04
CA SER A 92 4.18 17.28 -17.28
C SER A 92 5.12 16.23 -17.88
N LYS A 93 6.42 16.57 -18.00
CA LYS A 93 7.45 15.65 -18.51
C LYS A 93 7.63 14.42 -17.61
N ALA A 94 7.72 14.62 -16.29
CA ALA A 94 7.84 13.52 -15.33
C ALA A 94 6.59 12.63 -15.32
N LYS A 95 5.40 13.21 -15.48
CA LYS A 95 4.14 12.46 -15.59
C LYS A 95 4.13 11.62 -16.86
N ALA A 96 4.54 12.17 -18.00
CA ALA A 96 4.63 11.43 -19.26
C ALA A 96 5.63 10.26 -19.16
N ALA A 97 6.85 10.52 -18.64
CA ALA A 97 7.91 9.52 -18.50
C ALA A 97 7.50 8.34 -17.58
N THR A 98 6.71 8.60 -16.54
CA THR A 98 6.29 7.58 -15.57
C THR A 98 4.95 6.92 -15.91
N ARG A 99 4.27 7.35 -16.97
CA ARG A 99 2.89 6.93 -17.28
C ARG A 99 2.79 5.44 -17.59
N ALA A 100 3.65 4.91 -18.46
CA ALA A 100 3.56 3.53 -18.92
C ALA A 100 3.66 2.51 -17.76
N ASP A 101 4.63 2.70 -16.86
CA ASP A 101 4.81 1.86 -15.65
C ASP A 101 3.59 1.93 -14.72
N TYR A 102 3.07 3.13 -14.48
CA TYR A 102 1.87 3.31 -13.66
C TYR A 102 0.64 2.63 -14.29
N ASP A 103 0.41 2.85 -15.58
CA ASP A 103 -0.74 2.30 -16.30
C ASP A 103 -0.66 0.75 -16.36
N ALA A 104 0.54 0.19 -16.53
CA ALA A 104 0.77 -1.26 -16.46
C ALA A 104 0.40 -1.84 -15.09
N LYS A 105 0.83 -1.22 -13.99
CA LYS A 105 0.50 -1.65 -12.62
C LYS A 105 -0.99 -1.57 -12.32
N VAL A 106 -1.64 -0.48 -12.76
CA VAL A 106 -3.09 -0.30 -12.59
C VAL A 106 -3.86 -1.35 -13.40
N LYS A 107 -3.44 -1.62 -14.64
CA LYS A 107 -4.05 -2.66 -15.50
C LYS A 107 -3.90 -4.05 -14.88
N ALA A 108 -2.73 -4.40 -14.38
CA ALA A 108 -2.51 -5.67 -13.68
C ALA A 108 -3.39 -5.80 -12.43
N ALA A 109 -3.43 -4.78 -11.58
CA ALA A 109 -4.29 -4.76 -10.40
C ALA A 109 -5.79 -4.87 -10.75
N LYS A 110 -6.22 -4.24 -11.85
CA LYS A 110 -7.59 -4.33 -12.36
C LYS A 110 -7.91 -5.76 -12.83
N ALA A 111 -7.01 -6.38 -13.60
CA ALA A 111 -7.20 -7.74 -14.09
C ALA A 111 -7.36 -8.74 -12.93
N GLU A 112 -6.54 -8.62 -11.89
CA GLU A 112 -6.68 -9.47 -10.69
C GLU A 112 -8.01 -9.27 -9.98
N ARG A 113 -8.47 -8.01 -9.82
CA ARG A 113 -9.77 -7.70 -9.21
C ARG A 113 -10.89 -8.32 -10.02
N ASP A 114 -10.85 -8.17 -11.34
CA ASP A 114 -11.90 -8.66 -12.23
C ASP A 114 -11.94 -10.19 -12.21
N ALA A 115 -10.78 -10.86 -12.20
CA ALA A 115 -10.69 -12.31 -12.01
C ALA A 115 -11.32 -12.76 -10.68
N LYS A 116 -10.97 -12.10 -9.56
CA LYS A 116 -11.54 -12.41 -8.24
C LYS A 116 -13.05 -12.19 -8.19
N ILE A 117 -13.55 -11.10 -8.77
CA ILE A 117 -15.00 -10.84 -8.81
C ILE A 117 -15.71 -11.88 -9.68
N ALA A 118 -15.14 -12.27 -10.82
CA ALA A 118 -15.69 -13.31 -11.66
C ALA A 118 -15.77 -14.67 -10.93
N GLU A 119 -14.73 -15.03 -10.16
CA GLU A 119 -14.70 -16.22 -9.31
C GLU A 119 -15.77 -16.17 -8.21
N ILE A 120 -15.86 -15.05 -7.48
CA ILE A 120 -16.88 -14.82 -6.45
C ILE A 120 -18.30 -14.99 -7.02
N ARG A 121 -18.55 -14.47 -8.21
CA ARG A 121 -19.86 -14.55 -8.87
C ARG A 121 -20.18 -15.94 -9.41
N LYS A 122 -19.18 -16.69 -9.89
CA LYS A 122 -19.36 -18.10 -10.29
C LYS A 122 -19.80 -18.97 -9.11
N ASN A 123 -19.33 -18.64 -7.91
CA ASN A 123 -19.61 -19.39 -6.69
C ASN A 123 -20.81 -18.83 -5.91
N ALA A 124 -21.54 -17.85 -6.47
CA ALA A 124 -22.73 -17.31 -5.83
C ALA A 124 -23.87 -18.35 -5.87
N PRO A 125 -24.61 -18.57 -4.76
CA PRO A 125 -25.72 -19.51 -4.77
C PRO A 125 -26.79 -19.02 -5.74
N ALA A 126 -27.33 -19.96 -6.53
CA ALA A 126 -28.42 -19.67 -7.45
C ALA A 126 -29.59 -19.04 -6.67
N THR A 127 -29.95 -17.82 -7.05
CA THR A 127 -31.22 -17.21 -6.64
C THR A 127 -32.33 -18.05 -7.26
N LYS A 128 -33.00 -18.89 -6.45
CA LYS A 128 -34.24 -19.55 -6.84
C LYS A 128 -35.39 -18.55 -6.86
#